data_AF-A0A150S1R8-F1
#
_entry.id   AF-A0A150S1R8-F1
#
_cell.length_a   1.000
_cell.length_b   1.000
_cell.length_c   1.000
_cell.angle_alpha   90.00
_cell.angle_beta   90.00
_cell.angle_gamma   90.00
#
_symmetry.space_group_name_H-M   'P 1'
#
loop_
_entity.id
_entity.type
_entity.pdbx_description
1 polymer ?
#
loop_
_entity_poly.entity_id
_entity_poly.type
_entity_poly.pdbx_seq_one_letter_code
_entity_poly.pdbx_strand_id
1 'polypeptide(L)'
;MLKALLTGSLPLLALLSAGCSSDVRRFPLRDPVWRDADLNLVSLPCRPDPEAPKDDPQHRLCTPEEYESSFAWDAADNLVFRPVSRFFAVEPGGEAVNVNSLDEVPDSSWFTNRIGKKPISAEELVRGPCGDKTLDPESPDGSWVIDMGKPNGANPGFRVKVEGVGKFMLKADPQDQPERATGATAIAARLYHAAGFWAPCDSVVYLKPSVLKLSPGLTVTDNSGVSRPFDQAALDGVLAKASKRGDRVRMVASRWLPGRAIGPFRYEGTRDDDPNDVIPHEDRRDLRGGRLLAAWLNHFDSREQNSMDVWLAQDEKDKDASPGHVRHYYIDLGDCFGSEWEWEDISKRLGHAYYFDTEYVLLDFITLGIPERPWDRARHDAQGDIFGFFSDRDFRPEAWRGGYPNPAFGRMTELDGAWAARTLARFTPELIEAAVRTGDFTAPRHTTFLVDKLIQRKRAIMARYLTRLSPIAD
;
A
#
# COMPACT_ATOMS: atom_id res chain seq x y z
N MET A 1 -57.85 -8.82 -33.48
CA MET A 1 -56.66 -9.40 -34.16
C MET A 1 -56.17 -8.40 -35.20
N LEU A 2 -54.86 -8.11 -35.20
CA LEU A 2 -54.12 -7.30 -36.18
C LEU A 2 -54.57 -5.83 -36.36
N LYS A 3 -54.13 -4.91 -35.47
CA LYS A 3 -53.74 -3.52 -35.82
C LYS A 3 -53.24 -2.60 -34.68
N ALA A 4 -52.73 -3.12 -33.56
CA ALA A 4 -52.31 -2.26 -32.42
C ALA A 4 -50.97 -2.65 -31.78
N LEU A 5 -50.00 -3.17 -32.55
CA LEU A 5 -48.74 -3.71 -32.01
C LEU A 5 -47.46 -3.19 -32.70
N LEU A 6 -47.52 -2.09 -33.46
CA LEU A 6 -46.41 -1.67 -34.32
C LEU A 6 -45.88 -0.25 -34.11
N THR A 7 -46.24 0.43 -33.02
CA THR A 7 -45.74 1.80 -32.75
C THR A 7 -44.98 1.96 -31.43
N GLY A 8 -44.71 0.87 -30.69
CA GLY A 8 -43.97 0.91 -29.42
C GLY A 8 -42.50 0.49 -29.48
N SER A 9 -42.03 -0.01 -30.62
CA SER A 9 -40.78 -0.81 -30.67
C SER A 9 -39.56 -0.09 -31.24
N LEU A 10 -39.69 1.17 -31.69
CA LEU A 10 -38.56 1.88 -32.32
C LEU A 10 -37.52 2.52 -31.38
N PRO A 11 -37.84 2.99 -30.15
CA PRO A 11 -36.79 3.56 -29.30
C PRO A 11 -35.94 2.50 -28.58
N LEU A 12 -36.42 1.24 -28.49
CA LEU A 12 -35.70 0.16 -27.81
C LEU A 12 -34.65 -0.53 -28.71
N LEU A 13 -34.85 -0.54 -30.04
CA LEU A 13 -33.84 -1.06 -30.97
C LEU A 13 -32.68 -0.09 -31.22
N ALA A 14 -32.89 1.22 -31.11
CA ALA A 14 -31.83 2.22 -31.31
C ALA A 14 -30.78 2.21 -30.17
N LEU A 15 -31.17 1.81 -28.96
CA LEU A 15 -30.26 1.65 -27.81
C LEU A 15 -29.43 0.35 -27.87
N LEU A 16 -29.86 -0.64 -28.66
CA LEU A 16 -29.13 -1.90 -28.85
C LEU A 16 -28.13 -1.85 -30.02
N SER A 17 -28.26 -0.89 -30.93
CA SER A 17 -27.37 -0.74 -32.09
C SER A 17 -26.15 0.17 -31.87
N ALA A 18 -26.03 0.83 -30.72
CA ALA A 18 -24.89 1.69 -30.40
C ALA A 18 -23.74 0.96 -29.65
N GLY A 19 -23.96 -0.28 -29.21
CA GLY A 19 -23.02 -1.02 -28.34
C GLY A 19 -22.03 -1.95 -29.06
N CYS A 20 -22.02 -1.99 -30.39
CA CYS A 20 -21.17 -2.91 -31.16
C CYS A 20 -20.49 -2.22 -32.35
N SER A 21 -19.90 -1.05 -32.10
CA SER A 21 -18.65 -0.71 -32.79
C SER A 21 -17.53 -1.00 -31.80
N SER A 22 -17.02 -2.24 -31.79
CA SER A 22 -15.63 -2.41 -31.45
C SER A 22 -14.87 -1.67 -32.55
N ASP A 23 -14.63 -0.38 -32.36
CA ASP A 23 -13.76 0.38 -33.25
C ASP A 23 -12.54 -0.49 -33.47
N VAL A 24 -12.27 -0.81 -34.74
CA VAL A 24 -11.08 -1.56 -35.15
C VAL A 24 -9.93 -0.84 -34.47
N ARG A 25 -9.34 -1.47 -33.43
CA ARG A 25 -8.23 -0.91 -32.66
C ARG A 25 -7.11 -0.66 -33.64
N ARG A 26 -7.04 0.57 -34.14
CA ARG A 26 -5.88 1.06 -34.86
C ARG A 26 -4.82 1.25 -33.80
N PHE A 27 -3.69 0.57 -33.95
CA PHE A 27 -2.54 0.84 -33.11
C PHE A 27 -2.28 2.35 -33.16
N PRO A 28 -2.23 3.04 -32.01
CA PRO A 28 -1.81 4.42 -32.02
C PRO A 28 -0.44 4.48 -32.68
N LEU A 29 -0.34 5.18 -33.82
CA LEU A 29 0.92 5.41 -34.53
C LEU A 29 1.74 6.44 -33.74
N ARG A 30 2.18 6.04 -32.54
CA ARG A 30 3.01 6.83 -31.64
C ARG A 30 4.05 5.93 -31.00
N ASP A 31 5.28 6.40 -30.97
CA ASP A 31 6.36 5.70 -30.28
C ASP A 31 6.01 5.50 -28.79
N PRO A 32 6.41 4.38 -28.19
CA PRO A 32 6.12 4.12 -26.79
C PRO A 32 6.85 5.12 -25.90
N VAL A 33 6.08 5.84 -25.10
CA VAL A 33 6.60 6.62 -23.98
C VAL A 33 7.05 5.65 -22.89
N TRP A 34 8.29 5.78 -22.44
CA TRP A 34 8.86 4.93 -21.39
C TRP A 34 9.13 5.67 -20.08
N ARG A 35 9.03 6.99 -20.11
CA ARG A 35 9.22 7.87 -18.97
C ARG A 35 8.17 8.96 -19.00
N ASP A 36 7.41 9.08 -17.92
CA ASP A 36 6.45 10.14 -17.70
C ASP A 36 7.16 11.47 -17.39
N ALA A 37 6.50 12.58 -17.72
CA ALA A 37 6.98 13.92 -17.44
C ALA A 37 6.85 14.28 -15.95
N ASP A 38 6.08 13.54 -15.15
CA ASP A 38 5.92 13.78 -13.70
C ASP A 38 7.21 13.63 -12.87
N LEU A 39 8.28 13.08 -13.47
CA LEU A 39 9.63 13.03 -12.91
C LEU A 39 10.46 14.29 -13.19
N ASN A 40 9.92 15.28 -13.90
CA ASN A 40 10.60 16.53 -14.18
C ASN A 40 10.58 17.41 -12.94
N LEU A 41 11.67 18.16 -12.73
CA LEU A 41 11.72 19.13 -11.64
C LEU A 41 10.83 20.33 -11.98
N VAL A 42 9.93 20.67 -11.07
CA VAL A 42 9.05 21.84 -11.15
C VAL A 42 9.44 22.88 -10.12
N SER A 43 9.39 24.14 -10.52
CA SER A 43 9.60 25.28 -9.63
C SER A 43 8.25 25.72 -9.07
N LEU A 44 8.16 25.78 -7.74
CA LEU A 44 6.94 26.18 -7.03
C LEU A 44 7.16 27.51 -6.31
N PRO A 45 6.13 28.37 -6.23
CA PRO A 45 6.23 29.60 -5.44
C PRO A 45 6.38 29.27 -3.95
N CYS A 46 7.30 29.98 -3.28
CA CYS A 46 7.53 29.76 -1.85
C CYS A 46 6.47 30.47 -0.98
N ARG A 47 5.94 29.78 0.02
CA ARG A 47 5.02 30.30 1.03
C ARG A 47 5.69 30.39 2.40
N PRO A 48 5.24 31.27 3.31
CA PRO A 48 5.73 31.27 4.69
C PRO A 48 5.49 29.91 5.36
N ASP A 49 6.44 29.41 6.16
CA ASP A 49 6.21 28.23 6.99
C ASP A 49 5.35 28.59 8.21
N PRO A 50 4.13 28.04 8.37
CA PRO A 50 3.33 28.26 9.57
C PRO A 50 3.99 27.71 10.85
N GLU A 51 4.89 26.73 10.70
CA GLU A 51 5.63 26.08 11.80
C GLU A 51 7.11 26.49 11.81
N ALA A 52 7.43 27.67 11.26
CA ALA A 52 8.79 28.17 11.13
C ALA A 52 9.58 27.99 12.44
N PRO A 53 10.81 27.43 12.38
CA PRO A 53 11.66 27.28 13.54
C PRO A 53 11.86 28.62 14.26
N LYS A 54 11.91 28.61 15.60
CA LYS A 54 12.08 29.85 16.38
C LYS A 54 13.38 30.59 16.05
N ASP A 55 14.39 29.86 15.61
CA ASP A 55 15.71 30.32 15.17
C ASP A 55 15.75 30.73 13.69
N ASP A 56 14.74 30.39 12.89
CA ASP A 56 14.55 30.84 11.51
C ASP A 56 13.07 31.23 11.25
N PRO A 57 12.60 32.38 11.76
CA PRO A 57 11.22 32.83 11.59
C PRO A 57 10.91 33.27 10.15
N GLN A 58 11.92 33.36 9.27
CA GLN A 58 11.75 33.67 7.86
C GLN A 58 11.76 32.41 6.99
N HIS A 59 11.76 31.22 7.59
CA HIS A 59 11.71 29.97 6.86
C HIS A 59 10.52 29.91 5.89
N ARG A 60 10.78 29.44 4.68
CA ARG A 60 9.79 29.37 3.60
C ARG A 60 9.73 27.97 3.04
N LEU A 61 8.52 27.52 2.73
CA LEU A 61 8.25 26.26 2.08
C LEU A 61 8.04 26.51 0.59
N CYS A 62 8.89 25.95 -0.25
CA CYS A 62 8.75 25.95 -1.72
C CYS A 62 8.31 24.57 -2.21
N THR A 63 7.37 23.97 -1.48
CA THR A 63 6.81 22.63 -1.70
C THR A 63 5.30 22.73 -1.89
N PRO A 64 4.64 21.68 -2.42
CA PRO A 64 3.20 21.57 -2.30
C PRO A 64 2.75 21.59 -0.82
N GLU A 65 1.49 21.91 -0.59
CA GLU A 65 0.87 22.00 0.72
C GLU A 65 0.79 20.63 1.41
N GLU A 66 0.83 20.63 2.75
CA GLU A 66 0.59 19.38 3.46
C GLU A 66 -0.89 19.03 3.37
N TYR A 67 -1.18 17.80 2.96
CA TYR A 67 -2.54 17.27 2.97
C TYR A 67 -2.73 16.41 4.21
N GLU A 68 -3.75 16.73 5.02
CA GLU A 68 -4.19 15.89 6.12
C GLU A 68 -5.47 15.14 5.72
N SER A 69 -5.40 13.81 5.70
CA SER A 69 -6.59 12.98 5.60
C SER A 69 -7.13 12.69 7.00
N SER A 70 -8.21 13.38 7.37
CA SER A 70 -8.92 13.09 8.61
C SER A 70 -9.50 11.67 8.56
N PHE A 71 -9.07 10.81 9.50
CA PHE A 71 -9.55 9.43 9.61
C PHE A 71 -11.08 9.31 9.57
N ALA A 72 -11.78 10.22 10.25
CA ALA A 72 -13.24 10.22 10.30
C ALA A 72 -13.87 10.67 8.97
N TRP A 73 -13.26 11.62 8.27
CA TRP A 73 -13.77 12.10 6.99
C TRP A 73 -13.52 11.10 5.85
N ASP A 74 -12.32 10.51 5.80
CA ASP A 74 -12.00 9.45 4.83
C ASP A 74 -12.90 8.23 5.02
N ALA A 75 -13.11 7.78 6.26
CA ALA A 75 -14.02 6.69 6.54
C ALA A 75 -15.47 7.04 6.15
N ALA A 76 -15.94 8.26 6.45
CA ALA A 76 -17.29 8.70 6.10
C ALA A 76 -17.48 8.85 4.58
N ASP A 77 -16.51 9.42 3.86
CA ASP A 77 -16.55 9.60 2.42
C ASP A 77 -16.56 8.23 1.72
N ASN A 78 -15.57 7.38 2.00
CA ASN A 78 -15.40 6.11 1.29
C ASN A 78 -16.45 5.05 1.67
N LEU A 79 -16.98 5.03 2.91
CA LEU A 79 -18.01 4.04 3.30
C LEU A 79 -19.45 4.48 3.02
N VAL A 80 -19.75 5.79 3.02
CA VAL A 80 -21.12 6.29 3.01
C VAL A 80 -21.39 7.22 1.83
N PHE A 81 -20.68 8.36 1.75
CA PHE A 81 -21.04 9.40 0.77
C PHE A 81 -20.71 8.99 -0.66
N ARG A 82 -19.53 8.40 -0.89
CA ARG A 82 -19.06 8.02 -2.20
C ARG A 82 -19.82 6.85 -2.83
N PRO A 83 -20.13 5.74 -2.12
CA PRO A 83 -20.99 4.70 -2.69
C PRO A 83 -22.36 5.24 -3.11
N VAL A 84 -22.93 6.17 -2.34
CA VAL A 84 -24.19 6.83 -2.65
C VAL A 84 -24.05 7.79 -3.84
N SER A 85 -23.02 8.63 -3.88
CA SER A 85 -22.80 9.57 -4.98
C SER A 85 -22.53 8.83 -6.29
N ARG A 86 -21.71 7.77 -6.28
CA ARG A 86 -21.44 6.93 -7.47
C ARG A 86 -22.66 6.17 -7.95
N PHE A 87 -23.56 5.76 -7.06
CA PHE A 87 -24.84 5.15 -7.47
C PHE A 87 -25.69 6.12 -8.32
N PHE A 88 -25.64 7.41 -8.02
CA PHE A 88 -26.34 8.46 -8.78
C PHE A 88 -25.49 9.11 -9.87
N ALA A 89 -24.17 8.94 -9.85
CA ALA A 89 -23.27 9.49 -10.85
C ALA A 89 -23.30 8.62 -12.11
N VAL A 90 -23.62 9.23 -13.26
CA VAL A 90 -23.32 8.64 -14.57
C VAL A 90 -21.86 8.97 -14.88
N GLU A 91 -20.95 8.24 -14.25
CA GLU A 91 -19.53 8.23 -14.62
C GLU A 91 -19.34 7.17 -15.72
N PRO A 92 -19.14 7.55 -16.99
CA PRO A 92 -18.75 6.57 -18.00
C PRO A 92 -17.38 6.01 -17.61
N GLY A 93 -17.34 4.73 -17.26
CA GLY A 93 -16.09 4.02 -17.04
C GLY A 93 -15.18 4.13 -18.27
N GLY A 94 -13.88 4.34 -18.04
CA GLY A 94 -12.88 4.54 -19.10
C GLY A 94 -11.63 3.69 -18.87
N GLU A 95 -10.90 3.45 -19.95
CA GLU A 95 -9.57 2.84 -19.90
C GLU A 95 -8.58 3.76 -19.18
N ALA A 96 -7.55 3.18 -18.57
CA ALA A 96 -6.49 3.94 -17.95
C ALA A 96 -5.72 4.78 -18.98
N VAL A 97 -5.29 5.97 -18.58
CA VAL A 97 -4.73 6.97 -19.52
C VAL A 97 -3.21 6.97 -19.57
N ASN A 98 -2.52 6.52 -18.52
CA ASN A 98 -1.06 6.48 -18.43
C ASN A 98 -0.46 5.18 -18.98
N VAL A 99 -0.92 4.78 -20.16
CA VAL A 99 -0.53 3.55 -20.85
C VAL A 99 0.13 3.91 -22.17
N ASN A 100 1.31 3.35 -22.46
CA ASN A 100 2.00 3.59 -23.72
C ASN A 100 1.47 2.71 -24.86
N SER A 101 2.01 2.88 -26.07
CA SER A 101 1.58 2.12 -27.25
C SER A 101 1.88 0.61 -27.21
N LEU A 102 2.59 0.14 -26.19
CA LEU A 102 2.88 -1.28 -25.92
C LEU A 102 2.05 -1.85 -24.76
N ASP A 103 0.98 -1.15 -24.33
CA ASP A 103 0.13 -1.58 -23.21
C ASP A 103 0.86 -1.60 -21.84
N GLU A 104 1.96 -0.84 -21.72
CA GLU A 104 2.80 -0.75 -20.52
C GLU A 104 2.70 0.62 -19.84
N VAL A 105 2.93 0.64 -18.52
CA VAL A 105 3.00 1.87 -17.72
C VAL A 105 4.42 2.45 -17.81
N PRO A 106 4.59 3.71 -18.25
CA PRO A 106 5.89 4.40 -18.24
C PRO A 106 6.45 4.61 -16.82
N ASP A 107 7.77 4.71 -16.70
CA ASP A 107 8.43 5.07 -15.43
C ASP A 107 8.01 6.49 -15.02
N SER A 108 7.50 6.66 -13.80
CA SER A 108 6.87 7.87 -13.25
C SER A 108 7.20 8.08 -11.76
N SER A 109 6.72 9.19 -11.18
CA SER A 109 6.76 9.44 -9.72
C SER A 109 5.99 8.40 -8.90
N TRP A 110 5.07 7.66 -9.53
CA TRP A 110 4.22 6.64 -8.90
C TRP A 110 4.79 5.23 -9.03
N PHE A 111 5.41 4.92 -10.17
CA PHE A 111 5.78 3.56 -10.54
C PHE A 111 7.06 3.54 -11.39
N THR A 112 7.92 2.56 -11.16
CA THR A 112 9.09 2.28 -12.02
C THR A 112 9.05 0.80 -12.39
N ASN A 113 9.09 0.47 -13.68
CA ASN A 113 8.98 -0.90 -14.14
C ASN A 113 10.27 -1.70 -13.85
N ARG A 114 10.46 -2.15 -12.61
CA ARG A 114 11.68 -2.82 -12.15
C ARG A 114 11.76 -4.27 -12.64
N ILE A 115 10.77 -5.10 -12.30
CA ILE A 115 10.76 -6.52 -12.66
C ILE A 115 10.30 -6.79 -14.11
N GLY A 116 9.51 -5.89 -14.70
CA GLY A 116 9.05 -6.04 -16.09
C GLY A 116 10.11 -5.69 -17.12
N LYS A 117 11.01 -4.73 -16.81
CA LYS A 117 12.08 -4.31 -17.74
C LYS A 117 13.28 -5.25 -17.76
N LYS A 118 13.65 -5.84 -16.62
CA LYS A 118 14.76 -6.79 -16.50
C LYS A 118 14.46 -7.84 -15.44
N PRO A 119 14.98 -9.07 -15.58
CA PRO A 119 14.97 -10.03 -14.49
C PRO A 119 15.68 -9.45 -13.26
N ILE A 120 15.06 -9.62 -12.09
CA ILE A 120 15.63 -9.24 -10.79
C ILE A 120 16.21 -10.51 -10.15
N SER A 121 17.41 -10.42 -9.57
CA SER A 121 17.99 -11.54 -8.81
C SER A 121 17.41 -11.63 -7.40
N ALA A 122 17.56 -12.78 -6.74
CA ALA A 122 17.13 -12.95 -5.35
C ALA A 122 17.82 -11.93 -4.42
N GLU A 123 19.09 -11.62 -4.65
CA GLU A 123 19.87 -10.66 -3.88
C GLU A 123 19.38 -9.22 -4.10
N GLU A 124 19.04 -8.84 -5.34
CA GLU A 124 18.46 -7.52 -5.64
C GLU A 124 17.08 -7.36 -5.00
N LEU A 125 16.25 -8.42 -5.01
CA LEU A 125 14.95 -8.44 -4.31
C LEU A 125 15.10 -8.30 -2.79
N VAL A 126 16.04 -9.05 -2.19
CA VAL A 126 16.31 -9.01 -0.74
C VAL A 126 16.90 -7.65 -0.33
N ARG A 127 17.72 -7.02 -1.17
CA ARG A 127 18.18 -5.64 -0.94
C ARG A 127 17.01 -4.67 -0.99
N GLY A 128 16.13 -4.82 -1.98
CA GLY A 128 14.89 -4.04 -2.13
C GLY A 128 15.12 -2.53 -2.00
N PRO A 129 14.23 -1.79 -1.32
CA PRO A 129 14.37 -0.34 -1.13
C PRO A 129 15.45 0.06 -0.11
N CYS A 130 16.14 -0.91 0.52
CA CYS A 130 17.06 -0.62 1.64
C CYS A 130 18.45 -0.14 1.24
N GLY A 131 18.96 -0.52 0.06
CA GLY A 131 20.34 -0.20 -0.31
C GLY A 131 21.35 -0.67 0.75
N ASP A 132 22.41 0.11 0.96
CA ASP A 132 23.56 -0.32 1.80
C ASP A 132 23.49 0.15 3.27
N LYS A 133 22.67 1.16 3.59
CA LYS A 133 22.64 1.79 4.93
C LYS A 133 21.69 1.09 5.90
N THR A 134 22.00 -0.12 6.32
CA THR A 134 21.16 -0.87 7.27
C THR A 134 21.56 -0.60 8.73
N LEU A 135 20.64 -0.86 9.67
CA LEU A 135 20.96 -0.80 11.10
C LEU A 135 21.82 -2.02 11.47
N ASP A 136 22.93 -1.77 12.17
CA ASP A 136 23.77 -2.83 12.71
C ASP A 136 23.38 -3.15 14.17
N PRO A 137 22.73 -4.29 14.45
CA PRO A 137 22.34 -4.66 15.82
C PRO A 137 23.52 -4.93 16.75
N GLU A 138 24.75 -5.04 16.24
CA GLU A 138 25.98 -5.13 17.04
C GLU A 138 26.63 -3.77 17.32
N SER A 139 25.95 -2.66 16.98
CA SER A 139 26.44 -1.32 17.28
C SER A 139 26.72 -1.15 18.80
N PRO A 140 27.68 -0.28 19.18
CA PRO A 140 27.99 -0.04 20.60
C PRO A 140 26.79 0.38 21.43
N ASP A 141 26.83 0.08 22.72
CA ASP A 141 25.78 0.47 23.66
C ASP A 141 25.50 1.99 23.62
N GLY A 142 24.22 2.34 23.63
CA GLY A 142 23.73 3.71 23.56
C GLY A 142 23.98 4.46 22.25
N SER A 143 24.39 3.76 21.18
CA SER A 143 24.60 4.37 19.85
C SER A 143 23.30 4.74 19.12
N TRP A 144 22.18 4.13 19.48
CA TRP A 144 20.87 4.42 18.88
C TRP A 144 20.10 5.38 19.76
N VAL A 145 20.07 6.65 19.35
CA VAL A 145 19.45 7.71 20.15
C VAL A 145 17.95 7.77 19.85
N ILE A 146 17.13 7.46 20.84
CA ILE A 146 15.69 7.66 20.78
C ILE A 146 15.42 9.15 20.96
N ASP A 147 14.76 9.75 20.00
CA ASP A 147 14.47 11.19 19.99
C ASP A 147 12.97 11.52 19.88
N MET A 148 12.10 10.50 19.82
CA MET A 148 10.64 10.65 19.80
C MET A 148 9.95 9.31 20.11
N GLY A 149 8.95 9.29 21.01
CA GLY A 149 8.02 8.16 21.12
C GLY A 149 7.04 8.17 19.95
N LYS A 150 6.64 7.01 19.42
CA LYS A 150 5.74 6.98 18.25
C LYS A 150 4.36 7.55 18.64
N PRO A 151 3.90 8.66 18.01
CA PRO A 151 2.56 9.15 18.22
C PRO A 151 1.58 8.28 17.42
N ASN A 152 0.49 7.85 18.05
CA ASN A 152 -0.65 7.17 17.43
C ASN A 152 -0.37 5.84 16.67
N GLY A 153 -1.46 5.09 16.41
CA GLY A 153 -1.46 3.82 15.66
C GLY A 153 -1.52 2.54 16.52
N ALA A 154 -1.72 1.39 15.88
CA ALA A 154 -1.98 0.11 16.56
C ALA A 154 -0.73 -0.48 17.23
N ASN A 155 0.43 -0.36 16.59
CA ASN A 155 1.69 -0.95 17.08
C ASN A 155 2.52 0.05 17.89
N PRO A 156 3.01 -0.32 19.10
CA PRO A 156 3.89 0.52 19.89
C PRO A 156 5.27 0.66 19.22
N GLY A 157 5.91 1.81 19.42
CA GLY A 157 7.19 2.09 18.78
C GLY A 157 7.82 3.41 19.19
N PHE A 158 8.98 3.71 18.61
CA PHE A 158 9.72 4.94 18.82
C PHE A 158 10.68 5.22 17.66
N ARG A 159 11.04 6.49 17.49
CA ARG A 159 12.01 6.92 16.49
C ARG A 159 13.42 6.85 17.06
N VAL A 160 14.35 6.29 16.30
CA VAL A 160 15.78 6.29 16.57
C VAL A 160 16.53 7.11 15.53
N LYS A 161 17.57 7.80 15.97
CA LYS A 161 18.60 8.43 15.14
C LYS A 161 19.92 7.71 15.38
N VAL A 162 20.50 7.20 14.30
CA VAL A 162 21.78 6.47 14.33
C VAL A 162 22.79 7.24 13.49
N GLU A 163 23.92 7.57 14.09
CA GLU A 163 24.99 8.34 13.44
C GLU A 163 25.53 7.58 12.21
N GLY A 164 25.74 8.29 11.10
CA GLY A 164 26.19 7.71 9.83
C GLY A 164 25.13 6.90 9.05
N VAL A 165 24.08 6.40 9.71
CA VAL A 165 23.05 5.56 9.08
C VAL A 165 21.78 6.34 8.74
N GLY A 166 21.19 7.07 9.71
CA GLY A 166 19.99 7.87 9.49
C GLY A 166 18.93 7.72 10.58
N LYS A 167 17.69 8.12 10.25
CA LYS A 167 16.53 8.03 11.15
C LYS A 167 15.64 6.85 10.78
N PHE A 168 15.15 6.15 11.80
CA PHE A 168 14.26 4.99 11.64
C PHE A 168 13.12 5.06 12.65
N MET A 169 11.93 4.62 12.24
CA MET A 169 10.84 4.29 13.14
C MET A 169 10.94 2.81 13.49
N LEU A 170 11.15 2.51 14.77
CA LEU A 170 11.10 1.14 15.27
C LEU A 170 9.69 0.82 15.76
N LYS A 171 9.09 -0.25 15.26
CA LYS A 171 7.77 -0.75 15.68
C LYS A 171 7.92 -2.19 16.16
N ALA A 172 7.26 -2.53 17.25
CA ALA A 172 7.13 -3.91 17.72
C ALA A 172 5.82 -4.54 17.21
N ASP A 173 5.81 -5.87 17.12
CA ASP A 173 4.56 -6.62 16.94
C ASP A 173 3.70 -6.55 18.21
N PRO A 174 2.37 -6.65 18.07
CA PRO A 174 1.52 -6.90 19.22
C PRO A 174 1.75 -8.33 19.74
N GLN A 175 1.47 -8.56 21.02
CA GLN A 175 1.85 -9.79 21.72
C GLN A 175 1.09 -11.03 21.21
N ASP A 176 -0.12 -10.84 20.70
CA ASP A 176 -1.02 -11.85 20.15
C ASP A 176 -0.64 -12.29 18.72
N GLN A 177 0.12 -11.48 17.98
CA GLN A 177 0.55 -11.78 16.61
C GLN A 177 2.08 -11.61 16.46
N PRO A 178 2.89 -12.40 17.21
CA PRO A 178 4.34 -12.25 17.24
C PRO A 178 4.97 -12.48 15.86
N GLU A 179 5.98 -11.68 15.53
CA GLU A 179 6.75 -11.71 14.28
C GLU A 179 5.97 -11.38 13.00
N ARG A 180 4.62 -11.34 13.04
CA ARG A 180 3.76 -11.19 11.87
C ARG A 180 3.91 -9.82 11.23
N ALA A 181 3.59 -8.72 11.92
CA ALA A 181 3.55 -7.39 11.31
C ALA A 181 4.95 -6.90 10.90
N THR A 182 5.97 -7.18 11.73
CA THR A 182 7.37 -6.87 11.43
C THR A 182 7.88 -7.67 10.23
N GLY A 183 7.54 -8.96 10.14
CA GLY A 183 7.85 -9.78 8.97
C GLY A 183 7.08 -9.31 7.73
N ALA A 184 5.80 -9.00 7.90
CA ALA A 184 4.91 -8.59 6.82
C ALA A 184 5.42 -7.34 6.12
N THR A 185 5.73 -6.28 6.87
CA THR A 185 6.19 -5.03 6.26
C THR A 185 7.55 -5.18 5.56
N ALA A 186 8.46 -5.99 6.12
CA ALA A 186 9.76 -6.26 5.48
C ALA A 186 9.62 -7.02 4.15
N ILE A 187 8.73 -8.02 4.11
CA ILE A 187 8.45 -8.82 2.90
C ILE A 187 7.68 -7.99 1.87
N ALA A 188 6.58 -7.36 2.29
CA ALA A 188 5.68 -6.61 1.42
C ALA A 188 6.38 -5.40 0.79
N ALA A 189 7.20 -4.65 1.54
CA ALA A 189 7.95 -3.52 0.98
C ALA A 189 8.85 -3.95 -0.19
N ARG A 190 9.46 -5.13 -0.12
CA ARG A 190 10.29 -5.69 -1.21
C ARG A 190 9.46 -6.13 -2.40
N LEU A 191 8.31 -6.77 -2.16
CA LEU A 191 7.39 -7.20 -3.22
C LEU A 191 6.79 -6.00 -3.95
N TYR A 192 6.32 -4.97 -3.23
CA TYR A 192 5.86 -3.69 -3.80
C TYR A 192 6.97 -3.00 -4.59
N HIS A 193 8.17 -2.88 -4.01
CA HIS A 193 9.31 -2.27 -4.69
C HIS A 193 9.68 -3.01 -5.98
N ALA A 194 9.81 -4.34 -5.93
CA ALA A 194 10.13 -5.13 -7.12
C ALA A 194 9.04 -5.08 -8.19
N ALA A 195 7.76 -5.08 -7.80
CA ALA A 195 6.65 -4.94 -8.74
C ALA A 195 6.67 -3.59 -9.46
N GLY A 196 7.15 -2.55 -8.77
CA GLY A 196 7.48 -1.25 -9.36
C GLY A 196 7.02 -0.04 -8.56
N PHE A 197 6.22 -0.24 -7.51
CA PHE A 197 5.80 0.83 -6.61
C PHE A 197 6.94 1.34 -5.74
N TRP A 198 6.80 2.54 -5.19
CA TRP A 198 7.71 3.01 -4.14
C TRP A 198 7.24 2.52 -2.77
N ALA A 199 8.18 2.01 -1.99
CA ALA A 199 7.95 1.50 -0.64
C ALA A 199 9.15 1.88 0.25
N PRO A 200 8.95 2.05 1.57
CA PRO A 200 10.02 2.39 2.50
C PRO A 200 11.03 1.24 2.64
N CYS A 201 12.24 1.57 3.09
CA CYS A 201 13.15 0.54 3.57
C CYS A 201 12.71 0.04 4.93
N ASP A 202 12.00 -1.09 4.92
CA ASP A 202 11.60 -1.80 6.11
C ASP A 202 12.43 -3.08 6.26
N SER A 203 13.00 -3.27 7.45
CA SER A 203 13.84 -4.44 7.76
C SER A 203 13.58 -4.93 9.17
N VAL A 204 13.55 -6.25 9.34
CA VAL A 204 13.52 -6.87 10.68
C VAL A 204 14.88 -6.68 11.33
N VAL A 205 14.88 -6.34 12.62
CA VAL A 205 16.09 -6.22 13.44
C VAL A 205 15.89 -6.86 14.80
N TYR A 206 16.90 -7.59 15.26
CA TYR A 206 17.01 -8.15 16.61
C TYR A 206 18.07 -7.38 17.40
N LEU A 207 17.63 -6.36 18.14
CA LEU A 207 18.52 -5.45 18.86
C LEU A 207 18.73 -5.87 20.31
N LYS A 208 19.90 -5.55 20.87
CA LYS A 208 20.14 -5.59 22.32
C LYS A 208 19.54 -4.32 22.93
N PRO A 209 18.73 -4.39 24.00
CA PRO A 209 18.18 -3.18 24.63
C PRO A 209 19.24 -2.13 24.99
N SER A 210 20.47 -2.55 25.32
CA SER A 210 21.60 -1.68 25.67
C SER A 210 22.06 -0.76 24.53
N VAL A 211 21.73 -1.06 23.27
CA VAL A 211 22.06 -0.19 22.13
C VAL A 211 21.27 1.12 22.16
N LEU A 212 20.12 1.14 22.85
CA LEU A 212 19.19 2.26 22.88
C LEU A 212 19.58 3.29 23.95
N LYS A 213 19.44 4.57 23.61
CA LYS A 213 19.64 5.70 24.53
C LYS A 213 18.53 6.72 24.40
N LEU A 214 17.84 7.02 25.49
CA LEU A 214 16.79 8.05 25.51
C LEU A 214 17.38 9.46 25.47
N SER A 215 16.81 10.32 24.63
CA SER A 215 17.02 11.76 24.74
C SER A 215 16.28 12.31 25.97
N PRO A 216 16.77 13.40 26.60
CA PRO A 216 16.06 14.02 27.71
C PRO A 216 14.70 14.61 27.30
N GLY A 217 13.69 14.49 28.17
CA GLY A 217 12.42 15.21 28.05
C GLY A 217 11.46 14.72 26.97
N LEU A 218 11.59 13.46 26.53
CA LEU A 218 10.70 12.88 25.53
C LEU A 218 9.26 12.73 26.03
N THR A 219 8.32 12.93 25.12
CA THR A 219 6.89 12.70 25.33
C THR A 219 6.32 11.83 24.21
N VAL A 220 5.20 11.18 24.50
CA VAL A 220 4.39 10.41 23.55
C VAL A 220 2.93 10.80 23.73
N THR A 221 2.21 11.00 22.63
CA THR A 221 0.77 11.26 22.63
C THR A 221 0.04 10.03 22.13
N ASP A 222 -0.92 9.55 22.90
CA ASP A 222 -1.75 8.39 22.52
C ASP A 222 -2.94 8.79 21.63
N ASN A 223 -3.66 7.77 21.12
CA ASN A 223 -4.81 7.97 20.23
C ASN A 223 -5.96 8.77 20.88
N SER A 224 -5.94 8.98 22.20
CA SER A 224 -6.92 9.82 22.92
C SER A 224 -6.49 11.29 23.02
N GLY A 225 -5.32 11.63 22.47
CA GLY A 225 -4.73 12.97 22.53
C GLY A 225 -4.00 13.27 23.85
N VAL A 226 -3.83 12.27 24.72
CA VAL A 226 -3.17 12.45 26.02
C VAL A 226 -1.67 12.29 25.85
N SER A 227 -0.92 13.35 26.16
CA SER A 227 0.55 13.32 26.15
C SER A 227 1.10 12.84 27.49
N ARG A 228 2.06 11.91 27.46
CA ARG A 228 2.74 11.34 28.63
C ARG A 228 4.25 11.34 28.41
N PRO A 229 5.08 11.37 29.47
CA PRO A 229 6.52 11.19 29.34
C PRO A 229 6.85 9.85 28.67
N PHE A 230 7.83 9.85 27.77
CA PHE A 230 8.42 8.63 27.20
C PHE A 230 9.78 8.39 27.86
N ASP A 231 9.74 7.84 29.07
CA ASP A 231 10.91 7.58 29.91
C ASP A 231 11.38 6.10 29.81
N GLN A 232 12.33 5.70 30.66
CA GLN A 232 12.85 4.33 30.66
C GLN A 232 11.76 3.29 30.95
N ALA A 233 10.80 3.60 31.83
CA ALA A 233 9.71 2.68 32.14
C ALA A 233 8.77 2.51 30.94
N ALA A 234 8.49 3.59 30.20
CA ALA A 234 7.73 3.52 28.95
C ALA A 234 8.45 2.68 27.89
N LEU A 235 9.77 2.89 27.72
CA LEU A 235 10.60 2.11 26.81
C LEU A 235 10.59 0.61 27.20
N ASP A 236 10.83 0.29 28.48
CA ASP A 236 10.83 -1.07 28.99
C ASP A 236 9.47 -1.75 28.76
N GLY A 237 8.37 -1.01 28.90
CA GLY A 237 7.02 -1.49 28.59
C GLY A 237 6.83 -1.87 27.12
N VAL A 238 7.40 -1.12 26.19
CA VAL A 238 7.40 -1.45 24.74
C VAL A 238 8.25 -2.70 24.50
N LEU A 239 9.48 -2.73 25.04
CA LEU A 239 10.41 -3.86 24.86
C LEU A 239 9.94 -5.16 25.53
N ALA A 240 9.15 -5.06 26.60
CA ALA A 240 8.60 -6.21 27.30
C ALA A 240 7.55 -6.96 26.46
N LYS A 241 6.76 -6.23 25.67
CA LYS A 241 5.68 -6.79 24.83
C LYS A 241 6.18 -7.30 23.47
N ALA A 242 7.32 -6.79 23.01
CA ALA A 242 7.92 -7.18 21.75
C ALA A 242 8.38 -8.65 21.75
N SER A 243 8.36 -9.28 20.57
CA SER A 243 8.90 -10.63 20.36
C SER A 243 10.41 -10.68 20.63
N LYS A 244 10.93 -11.82 21.11
CA LYS A 244 12.33 -11.95 21.53
C LYS A 244 12.98 -13.21 20.99
N ARG A 245 14.29 -13.13 20.73
CA ARG A 245 15.16 -14.27 20.41
C ARG A 245 16.38 -14.21 21.33
N GLY A 246 16.34 -14.98 22.42
CA GLY A 246 17.32 -14.88 23.50
C GLY A 246 17.18 -13.55 24.26
N ASP A 247 18.29 -12.82 24.38
CA ASP A 247 18.37 -11.49 25.00
C ASP A 247 17.98 -10.33 24.06
N ARG A 248 17.70 -10.65 22.79
CA ARG A 248 17.40 -9.65 21.76
C ARG A 248 15.92 -9.45 21.56
N VAL A 249 15.56 -8.19 21.28
CA VAL A 249 14.20 -7.77 21.00
C VAL A 249 14.02 -7.58 19.50
N ARG A 250 12.97 -8.17 18.95
CA ARG A 250 12.57 -8.05 17.55
C ARG A 250 11.79 -6.76 17.34
N MET A 251 12.18 -5.99 16.33
CA MET A 251 11.42 -4.85 15.82
C MET A 251 11.52 -4.81 14.30
N VAL A 252 10.60 -4.09 13.66
CA VAL A 252 10.84 -3.59 12.31
C VAL A 252 11.45 -2.20 12.41
N ALA A 253 12.54 -2.00 11.68
CA ALA A 253 13.11 -0.70 11.40
C ALA A 253 12.61 -0.19 10.06
N SER A 254 11.76 0.83 10.09
CA SER A 254 11.27 1.55 8.91
C SER A 254 12.07 2.83 8.73
N ARG A 255 12.83 2.94 7.63
CA ARG A 255 13.68 4.11 7.37
C ARG A 255 12.83 5.33 7.04
N TRP A 256 13.23 6.48 7.57
CA TRP A 256 12.63 7.76 7.19
C TRP A 256 12.74 7.98 5.68
N LEU A 257 11.64 8.41 5.05
CA LEU A 257 11.62 8.68 3.62
C LEU A 257 12.53 9.87 3.27
N PRO A 258 13.18 9.85 2.09
CA PRO A 258 14.07 10.93 1.68
C PRO A 258 13.22 12.14 1.27
N GLY A 259 13.46 13.33 1.83
CA GLY A 259 12.75 14.56 1.47
C GLY A 259 11.75 15.06 2.51
N ARG A 260 10.81 15.92 2.07
CA ARG A 260 9.74 16.50 2.91
C ARG A 260 8.45 15.71 2.71
N ALA A 261 8.01 15.01 3.75
CA ALA A 261 6.68 14.40 3.76
C ALA A 261 5.60 15.50 3.68
N ILE A 262 4.61 15.32 2.82
CA ILE A 262 3.52 16.29 2.57
C ILE A 262 2.13 15.65 2.71
N GLY A 263 2.05 14.51 3.41
CA GLY A 263 0.80 13.80 3.69
C GLY A 263 0.55 12.61 2.77
N PRO A 264 -0.56 11.87 2.94
CA PRO A 264 -0.94 10.78 2.04
C PRO A 264 -1.30 11.28 0.64
N PHE A 265 -1.24 10.42 -0.38
CA PHE A 265 -1.92 10.68 -1.66
C PHE A 265 -3.37 10.19 -1.64
N ARG A 266 -4.20 10.84 -2.44
CA ARG A 266 -5.57 10.38 -2.75
C ARG A 266 -5.52 9.31 -3.84
N TYR A 267 -6.57 8.47 -3.90
CA TYR A 267 -6.75 7.53 -5.00
C TYR A 267 -7.70 8.07 -6.08
N GLU A 268 -8.04 9.37 -6.02
CA GLU A 268 -8.88 10.05 -6.99
C GLU A 268 -8.46 11.51 -7.23
N GLY A 269 -8.89 12.03 -8.38
CA GLY A 269 -8.64 13.40 -8.78
C GLY A 269 -7.15 13.65 -9.01
N THR A 270 -6.76 14.90 -8.91
CA THR A 270 -5.37 15.32 -8.97
C THR A 270 -5.08 16.27 -7.84
N ARG A 271 -3.80 16.50 -7.60
CA ARG A 271 -3.28 17.53 -6.73
C ARG A 271 -3.15 18.84 -7.52
N ASP A 272 -3.87 19.87 -7.11
CA ASP A 272 -3.98 21.14 -7.84
C ASP A 272 -2.76 22.06 -7.68
N ASP A 273 -1.96 21.85 -6.64
CA ASP A 273 -0.73 22.57 -6.35
C ASP A 273 0.55 21.80 -6.75
N ASP A 274 0.43 20.67 -7.45
CA ASP A 274 1.52 19.99 -8.14
C ASP A 274 1.34 20.03 -9.67
N PRO A 275 2.10 20.85 -10.41
CA PRO A 275 2.03 20.93 -11.86
C PRO A 275 2.34 19.62 -12.60
N ASN A 276 2.99 18.65 -11.94
CA ASN A 276 3.25 17.34 -12.52
C ASN A 276 2.06 16.38 -12.38
N ASP A 277 1.11 16.65 -11.49
CA ASP A 277 -0.01 15.76 -11.23
C ASP A 277 -1.19 16.06 -12.16
N VAL A 278 -1.07 15.60 -13.40
CA VAL A 278 -2.01 15.92 -14.49
C VAL A 278 -2.96 14.77 -14.85
N ILE A 279 -2.79 13.61 -14.22
CA ILE A 279 -3.57 12.40 -14.50
C ILE A 279 -4.42 12.08 -13.28
N PRO A 280 -5.76 12.08 -13.40
CA PRO A 280 -6.64 11.66 -12.32
C PRO A 280 -6.20 10.30 -11.76
N HIS A 281 -5.99 10.22 -10.45
CA HIS A 281 -5.40 9.06 -9.78
C HIS A 281 -6.23 7.79 -10.02
N GLU A 282 -7.55 7.93 -10.07
CA GLU A 282 -8.47 6.83 -10.34
C GLU A 282 -8.42 6.35 -11.80
N ASP A 283 -7.74 7.08 -12.68
CA ASP A 283 -7.51 6.76 -14.10
C ASP A 283 -6.07 6.28 -14.40
N ARG A 284 -5.23 6.11 -13.37
CA ARG A 284 -3.88 5.53 -13.50
C ARG A 284 -3.91 4.00 -13.47
N ARG A 285 -3.32 3.35 -14.46
CA ARG A 285 -3.20 1.89 -14.55
C ARG A 285 -2.39 1.31 -13.40
N ASP A 286 -1.31 1.97 -12.97
CA ASP A 286 -0.51 1.50 -11.83
C ASP A 286 -1.32 1.48 -10.53
N LEU A 287 -2.10 2.52 -10.23
CA LEU A 287 -2.97 2.53 -9.05
C LEU A 287 -4.12 1.52 -9.16
N ARG A 288 -4.79 1.46 -10.32
CA ARG A 288 -5.85 0.48 -10.59
C ARG A 288 -5.33 -0.96 -10.46
N GLY A 289 -4.22 -1.27 -11.12
CA GLY A 289 -3.57 -2.58 -11.12
C GLY A 289 -2.91 -2.94 -9.78
N GLY A 290 -2.55 -1.94 -8.97
CA GLY A 290 -2.11 -2.09 -7.58
C GLY A 290 -3.09 -2.90 -6.72
N ARG A 291 -4.38 -2.93 -7.09
CA ARG A 291 -5.39 -3.82 -6.51
C ARG A 291 -4.99 -5.28 -6.53
N LEU A 292 -4.36 -5.79 -7.60
CA LEU A 292 -3.98 -7.21 -7.67
C LEU A 292 -2.77 -7.53 -6.80
N LEU A 293 -1.87 -6.56 -6.59
CA LEU A 293 -0.78 -6.71 -5.62
C LEU A 293 -1.33 -6.69 -4.19
N ALA A 294 -2.23 -5.75 -3.87
CA ALA A 294 -2.91 -5.72 -2.58
C ALA A 294 -3.71 -7.00 -2.33
N ALA A 295 -4.44 -7.48 -3.34
CA ALA A 295 -5.14 -8.76 -3.29
C ALA A 295 -4.17 -9.93 -3.10
N TRP A 296 -3.05 -9.98 -3.80
CA TRP A 296 -2.08 -11.07 -3.64
C TRP A 296 -1.58 -11.20 -2.20
N LEU A 297 -1.20 -10.07 -1.58
CA LEU A 297 -0.62 -10.01 -0.24
C LEU A 297 -1.67 -9.91 0.88
N ASN A 298 -2.95 -9.76 0.52
CA ASN A 298 -4.05 -9.37 1.40
C ASN A 298 -3.75 -8.08 2.19
N HIS A 299 -3.22 -7.07 1.51
CA HIS A 299 -3.06 -5.72 2.05
C HIS A 299 -4.43 -5.03 2.10
N PHE A 300 -5.26 -5.40 3.08
CA PHE A 300 -6.64 -4.92 3.15
C PHE A 300 -6.73 -3.46 3.57
N ASP A 301 -5.81 -2.94 4.39
CA ASP A 301 -5.80 -1.54 4.81
C ASP A 301 -5.12 -0.61 3.78
N SER A 302 -5.34 -0.86 2.48
CA SER A 302 -4.81 -0.06 1.37
C SER A 302 -5.58 1.24 1.13
N ARG A 303 -5.81 1.99 2.21
CA ARG A 303 -6.44 3.32 2.24
C ARG A 303 -5.42 4.42 2.05
N GLU A 304 -5.87 5.65 1.80
CA GLU A 304 -4.96 6.77 1.55
C GLU A 304 -4.02 7.04 2.72
N GLN A 305 -4.43 6.91 3.98
CA GLN A 305 -3.54 7.18 5.12
C GLN A 305 -2.36 6.21 5.23
N ASN A 306 -2.41 5.07 4.54
CA ASN A 306 -1.29 4.14 4.43
C ASN A 306 -0.48 4.38 3.14
N SER A 307 -0.51 5.62 2.65
CA SER A 307 0.38 6.13 1.62
C SER A 307 1.10 7.38 2.12
N MET A 308 2.12 7.81 1.37
CA MET A 308 2.86 9.03 1.70
C MET A 308 3.42 9.67 0.43
N ASP A 309 3.06 10.93 0.23
CA ASP A 309 3.68 11.83 -0.71
C ASP A 309 4.87 12.51 -0.07
N VAL A 310 5.95 12.54 -0.84
CA VAL A 310 7.21 13.13 -0.42
C VAL A 310 7.73 14.05 -1.51
N TRP A 311 7.91 15.32 -1.16
CA TRP A 311 8.60 16.28 -1.99
C TRP A 311 10.11 16.02 -1.97
N LEU A 312 10.66 15.84 -3.17
CA LEU A 312 12.07 15.63 -3.44
C LEU A 312 12.63 16.89 -4.09
N ALA A 313 13.14 17.79 -3.25
CA ALA A 313 13.88 18.97 -3.68
C ALA A 313 15.16 18.56 -4.43
N GLN A 314 15.55 19.36 -5.43
CA GLN A 314 16.83 19.21 -6.11
C GLN A 314 18.01 19.49 -5.17
N ASP A 315 17.84 20.43 -4.23
CA ASP A 315 18.84 20.69 -3.20
C ASP A 315 18.69 19.68 -2.05
N GLU A 316 19.64 18.75 -1.95
CA GLU A 316 19.64 17.73 -0.88
C GLU A 316 19.85 18.32 0.52
N LYS A 317 20.36 19.56 0.63
CA LYS A 317 20.59 20.22 1.92
C LYS A 317 19.35 20.99 2.39
N ASP A 318 18.47 21.34 1.47
CA ASP A 318 17.23 22.05 1.76
C ASP A 318 16.04 21.30 1.15
N LYS A 319 15.45 20.41 1.96
CA LYS A 319 14.30 19.60 1.58
C LYS A 319 13.03 20.41 1.30
N ASP A 320 13.01 21.69 1.68
CA ASP A 320 11.85 22.58 1.53
C ASP A 320 12.04 23.53 0.32
N ALA A 321 13.18 23.44 -0.39
CA ALA A 321 13.49 24.23 -1.57
C ALA A 321 12.84 23.72 -2.86
N SER A 322 12.85 24.60 -3.88
CA SER A 322 12.49 24.31 -5.26
C SER A 322 13.70 24.59 -6.19
N PRO A 323 13.79 23.95 -7.37
CA PRO A 323 12.81 23.03 -7.96
C PRO A 323 12.88 21.62 -7.37
N GLY A 324 11.82 20.83 -7.56
CA GLY A 324 11.72 19.45 -7.05
C GLY A 324 10.58 18.68 -7.73
N HIS A 325 10.25 17.50 -7.24
CA HIS A 325 9.06 16.74 -7.68
C HIS A 325 8.48 15.92 -6.51
N VAL A 326 7.20 15.57 -6.58
CA VAL A 326 6.56 14.67 -5.62
C VAL A 326 6.84 13.22 -5.99
N ARG A 327 6.98 12.35 -4.99
CA ARG A 327 7.03 10.89 -5.15
C ARG A 327 6.04 10.24 -4.19
N HIS A 328 5.34 9.23 -4.70
CA HIS A 328 4.20 8.59 -4.04
C HIS A 328 4.58 7.21 -3.51
N TYR A 329 4.56 7.01 -2.19
CA TYR A 329 4.97 5.77 -1.53
C TYR A 329 3.76 5.01 -0.96
N TYR A 330 3.76 3.69 -1.10
CA TYR A 330 2.98 2.80 -0.23
C TYR A 330 3.74 2.62 1.08
N ILE A 331 3.08 2.88 2.21
CA ILE A 331 3.65 2.70 3.55
C ILE A 331 2.74 1.79 4.39
N ASP A 332 3.15 1.55 5.63
CA ASP A 332 2.40 0.74 6.61
C ASP A 332 1.93 -0.64 6.12
N LEU A 333 2.83 -1.35 5.44
CA LEU A 333 2.57 -2.67 4.86
C LEU A 333 2.51 -3.81 5.90
N GLY A 334 2.45 -3.47 7.18
CA GLY A 334 2.36 -4.42 8.29
C GLY A 334 1.04 -5.19 8.33
N ASP A 335 -0.01 -4.69 7.68
CA ASP A 335 -1.32 -5.35 7.60
C ASP A 335 -1.42 -6.43 6.51
N CYS A 336 -0.33 -6.68 5.77
CA CYS A 336 -0.26 -7.82 4.86
C CYS A 336 -0.25 -9.16 5.62
N PHE A 337 -0.59 -10.23 4.89
CA PHE A 337 -0.47 -11.63 5.35
C PHE A 337 -1.31 -11.97 6.58
N GLY A 338 -2.57 -11.52 6.58
CA GLY A 338 -3.56 -11.95 7.57
C GLY A 338 -3.42 -11.27 8.93
N SER A 339 -3.25 -9.94 8.92
CA SER A 339 -3.47 -9.11 10.11
C SER A 339 -4.83 -9.41 10.72
N GLU A 340 -4.88 -9.54 12.03
CA GLU A 340 -6.11 -9.71 12.79
C GLU A 340 -6.35 -8.50 13.69
N TRP A 341 -7.62 -8.14 13.81
CA TRP A 341 -8.10 -7.22 14.84
C TRP A 341 -8.70 -8.02 15.99
N GLU A 342 -8.87 -7.37 17.15
CA GLU A 342 -9.47 -8.00 18.34
C GLU A 342 -10.88 -8.57 18.08
N TRP A 343 -11.58 -8.03 17.07
CA TRP A 343 -12.88 -8.53 16.65
C TRP A 343 -12.75 -9.57 15.53
N GLU A 344 -12.81 -10.85 15.91
CA GLU A 344 -12.68 -11.99 15.00
C GLU A 344 -13.64 -11.95 13.79
N ASP A 345 -14.90 -11.54 13.98
CA ASP A 345 -15.87 -11.47 12.89
C ASP A 345 -15.48 -10.47 11.80
N ILE A 346 -14.79 -9.38 12.16
CA ILE A 346 -14.20 -8.45 11.19
C ILE A 346 -12.99 -9.12 10.54
N SER A 347 -12.09 -9.70 11.33
CA SER A 347 -10.87 -10.37 10.84
C SER A 347 -11.17 -11.43 9.78
N LYS A 348 -12.23 -12.23 9.95
CA LYS A 348 -12.65 -13.24 8.95
C LYS A 348 -13.09 -12.64 7.61
N ARG A 349 -13.59 -11.41 7.61
CA ARG A 349 -14.12 -10.72 6.42
C ARG A 349 -13.05 -9.96 5.64
N LEU A 350 -11.87 -9.75 6.22
CA LEU A 350 -10.77 -9.01 5.58
C LEU A 350 -10.35 -9.70 4.27
N GLY A 351 -10.39 -8.96 3.17
CA GLY A 351 -10.15 -9.49 1.83
C GLY A 351 -11.41 -9.98 1.10
N HIS A 352 -12.59 -9.94 1.75
CA HIS A 352 -13.85 -10.42 1.19
C HIS A 352 -15.00 -9.38 1.23
N ALA A 353 -14.97 -8.47 2.20
CA ALA A 353 -15.97 -7.42 2.39
C ALA A 353 -15.29 -6.13 2.86
N TYR A 354 -15.93 -4.99 2.61
CA TYR A 354 -15.57 -3.74 3.28
C TYR A 354 -15.97 -3.79 4.76
N TYR A 355 -15.37 -2.92 5.59
CA TYR A 355 -15.77 -2.79 7.01
C TYR A 355 -17.27 -2.49 7.15
N PHE A 356 -17.81 -1.71 6.21
CA PHE A 356 -19.23 -1.53 6.00
C PHE A 356 -19.57 -1.75 4.54
N ASP A 357 -20.33 -2.82 4.25
CA ASP A 357 -20.63 -3.26 2.89
C ASP A 357 -22.15 -3.23 2.66
N THR A 358 -22.64 -2.14 2.06
CA THR A 358 -24.08 -1.89 1.86
C THR A 358 -24.75 -2.96 1.01
N GLU A 359 -24.02 -3.51 0.03
CA GLU A 359 -24.50 -4.61 -0.82
C GLU A 359 -24.79 -5.85 0.04
N TYR A 360 -23.86 -6.22 0.91
CA TYR A 360 -24.04 -7.36 1.80
C TYR A 360 -25.08 -7.10 2.88
N VAL A 361 -25.13 -5.90 3.46
CA VAL A 361 -26.19 -5.52 4.43
C VAL A 361 -27.58 -5.66 3.80
N LEU A 362 -27.77 -5.17 2.57
CA LEU A 362 -29.05 -5.29 1.88
C LEU A 362 -29.38 -6.74 1.52
N LEU A 363 -28.39 -7.50 1.03
CA LEU A 363 -28.60 -8.90 0.70
C LEU A 363 -28.98 -9.70 1.95
N ASP A 364 -28.30 -9.48 3.07
CA ASP A 364 -28.56 -10.18 4.32
C ASP A 364 -29.93 -9.78 4.90
N PHE A 365 -30.36 -8.51 4.75
CA PHE A 365 -31.70 -8.08 5.11
C PHE A 365 -32.79 -8.79 4.30
N ILE A 366 -32.63 -8.89 2.98
CA ILE A 366 -33.61 -9.54 2.09
C ILE A 366 -33.61 -11.06 2.26
N THR A 367 -32.44 -11.65 2.41
CA THR A 367 -32.25 -13.11 2.50
C THR A 367 -32.28 -13.63 3.93
N LEU A 368 -32.49 -12.75 4.92
CA LEU A 368 -32.45 -13.06 6.35
C LEU A 368 -31.13 -13.76 6.78
N GLY A 369 -30.02 -13.42 6.12
CA GLY A 369 -28.69 -13.98 6.38
C GLY A 369 -28.54 -15.47 6.03
N ILE A 370 -29.44 -16.04 5.22
CA ILE A 370 -29.38 -17.46 4.80
C ILE A 370 -28.13 -17.81 3.96
N PRO A 371 -27.64 -16.97 3.03
CA PRO A 371 -26.52 -17.34 2.17
C PRO A 371 -25.20 -17.49 2.95
N GLU A 372 -24.59 -18.68 2.88
CA GLU A 372 -23.25 -18.90 3.43
C GLU A 372 -22.18 -18.19 2.60
N ARG A 373 -21.27 -17.51 3.28
CA ARG A 373 -20.19 -16.71 2.69
C ARG A 373 -18.83 -17.37 2.92
N PRO A 374 -17.80 -17.01 2.12
CA PRO A 374 -16.46 -17.56 2.30
C PRO A 374 -15.90 -17.42 3.73
N TRP A 375 -16.17 -16.28 4.38
CA TRP A 375 -15.69 -15.99 5.73
C TRP A 375 -16.38 -16.80 6.83
N ASP A 376 -17.57 -17.34 6.58
CA ASP A 376 -18.27 -18.23 7.54
C ASP A 376 -17.53 -19.57 7.72
N ARG A 377 -16.74 -19.95 6.71
CA ARG A 377 -15.88 -21.14 6.72
C ARG A 377 -14.41 -20.81 6.97
N ALA A 378 -14.07 -19.54 7.23
CA ALA A 378 -12.69 -19.15 7.50
C ALA A 378 -12.19 -19.82 8.79
N ARG A 379 -10.96 -20.35 8.73
CA ARG A 379 -10.33 -21.05 9.84
C ARG A 379 -8.86 -20.70 9.87
N HIS A 380 -8.30 -20.60 11.06
CA HIS A 380 -6.85 -20.55 11.25
C HIS A 380 -6.22 -21.85 10.74
N ASP A 381 -5.01 -21.73 10.20
CA ASP A 381 -4.19 -22.88 9.80
C ASP A 381 -3.10 -23.10 10.85
N ALA A 382 -3.00 -24.31 11.39
CA ALA A 382 -2.00 -24.64 12.41
C ALA A 382 -0.55 -24.47 11.92
N GLN A 383 -0.30 -24.57 10.60
CA GLN A 383 1.02 -24.31 10.03
C GLN A 383 1.35 -22.82 9.96
N GLY A 384 0.32 -21.97 9.82
CA GLY A 384 0.41 -20.52 9.69
C GLY A 384 -0.32 -19.77 10.80
N ASP A 385 -0.24 -20.26 12.04
CA ASP A 385 -0.98 -19.73 13.20
C ASP A 385 -0.81 -18.22 13.45
N ILE A 386 0.30 -17.61 13.03
CA ILE A 386 0.50 -16.15 13.13
C ILE A 386 -0.09 -15.35 11.96
N PHE A 387 -0.62 -15.99 10.92
CA PHE A 387 -1.13 -15.35 9.70
C PHE A 387 -2.66 -15.31 9.64
N GLY A 388 -3.32 -15.42 10.79
CA GLY A 388 -4.78 -15.33 10.93
C GLY A 388 -5.54 -16.16 9.89
N PHE A 389 -6.45 -15.51 9.18
CA PHE A 389 -7.29 -16.13 8.15
C PHE A 389 -6.69 -16.07 6.74
N PHE A 390 -5.38 -15.76 6.59
CA PHE A 390 -4.73 -15.70 5.28
C PHE A 390 -4.70 -17.07 4.62
N SER A 391 -5.39 -17.20 3.48
CA SER A 391 -5.58 -18.48 2.80
C SER A 391 -5.65 -18.32 1.29
N ASP A 392 -5.33 -19.37 0.56
CA ASP A 392 -5.55 -19.49 -0.88
C ASP A 392 -6.92 -20.14 -1.22
N ARG A 393 -7.53 -20.89 -0.28
CA ARG A 393 -8.70 -21.74 -0.53
C ARG A 393 -9.90 -21.00 -1.11
N ASP A 394 -10.27 -19.87 -0.50
CA ASP A 394 -11.41 -19.06 -0.93
C ASP A 394 -10.96 -17.75 -1.61
N PHE A 395 -9.69 -17.68 -2.03
CA PHE A 395 -9.16 -16.49 -2.66
C PHE A 395 -9.67 -16.36 -4.10
N ARG A 396 -10.42 -15.27 -4.35
CA ARG A 396 -10.92 -14.90 -5.68
C ARG A 396 -10.39 -13.50 -6.03
N PRO A 397 -9.40 -13.38 -6.94
CA PRO A 397 -8.77 -12.11 -7.26
C PRO A 397 -9.74 -10.99 -7.67
N GLU A 398 -10.76 -11.31 -8.45
CA GLU A 398 -11.77 -10.37 -8.92
C GLU A 398 -12.74 -9.93 -7.82
N ALA A 399 -12.95 -10.76 -6.79
CA ALA A 399 -13.89 -10.48 -5.71
C ALA A 399 -13.22 -9.92 -4.45
N TRP A 400 -11.89 -9.82 -4.43
CA TRP A 400 -11.15 -9.28 -3.30
C TRP A 400 -11.54 -7.82 -3.02
N ARG A 401 -11.74 -7.49 -1.74
CA ARG A 401 -12.05 -6.14 -1.26
C ARG A 401 -11.06 -5.76 -0.15
N GLY A 402 -10.59 -4.52 -0.14
CA GLY A 402 -9.89 -3.95 1.00
C GLY A 402 -10.85 -3.64 2.16
N GLY A 403 -10.37 -2.95 3.19
CA GLY A 403 -11.19 -2.47 4.30
C GLY A 403 -12.17 -1.38 3.88
N TYR A 404 -11.70 -0.45 3.05
CA TYR A 404 -12.49 0.63 2.45
C TYR A 404 -12.58 0.49 0.93
N PRO A 405 -13.65 1.00 0.29
CA PRO A 405 -13.66 1.23 -1.14
C PRO A 405 -12.49 2.14 -1.53
N ASN A 406 -11.66 1.67 -2.45
CA ASN A 406 -10.57 2.46 -3.02
C ASN A 406 -10.97 2.88 -4.44
N PRO A 407 -11.03 4.19 -4.75
CA PRO A 407 -11.54 4.67 -6.03
C PRO A 407 -10.78 4.14 -7.26
N ALA A 408 -9.46 4.10 -7.22
CA ALA A 408 -8.65 3.49 -8.28
C ALA A 408 -8.94 1.98 -8.39
N PHE A 409 -8.98 1.25 -7.27
CA PHE A 409 -9.25 -0.19 -7.29
C PHE A 409 -10.63 -0.52 -7.87
N GLY A 410 -11.63 0.31 -7.54
CA GLY A 410 -12.99 0.18 -8.07
C GLY A 410 -13.12 0.46 -9.57
N ARG A 411 -12.12 1.12 -10.20
CA ARG A 411 -12.07 1.40 -11.64
C ARG A 411 -11.16 0.46 -12.43
N MET A 412 -10.57 -0.54 -11.79
CA MET A 412 -9.68 -1.51 -12.47
C MET A 412 -10.42 -2.24 -13.60
N THR A 413 -9.93 -2.09 -14.84
CA THR A 413 -10.46 -2.81 -16.01
C THR A 413 -9.80 -4.19 -16.17
N GLU A 414 -10.28 -5.01 -17.11
CA GLU A 414 -9.62 -6.27 -17.46
C GLU A 414 -8.19 -6.06 -18.01
N LEU A 415 -7.93 -4.93 -18.69
CA LEU A 415 -6.59 -4.61 -19.20
C LEU A 415 -5.64 -4.23 -18.06
N ASP A 416 -6.11 -3.44 -17.09
CA ASP A 416 -5.33 -3.10 -15.91
C ASP A 416 -5.00 -4.37 -15.10
N GLY A 417 -5.97 -5.27 -14.96
CA GLY A 417 -5.80 -6.56 -14.31
C GLY A 417 -4.82 -7.49 -15.07
N ALA A 418 -4.89 -7.55 -16.40
CA ALA A 418 -3.96 -8.32 -17.20
C ALA A 418 -2.53 -7.78 -17.11
N TRP A 419 -2.35 -6.46 -17.20
CA TRP A 419 -1.05 -5.81 -17.00
C TRP A 419 -0.44 -6.16 -15.63
N ALA A 420 -1.20 -5.97 -14.56
CA ALA A 420 -0.73 -6.32 -13.22
C ALA A 420 -0.44 -7.82 -13.07
N ALA A 421 -1.25 -8.69 -13.68
CA ALA A 421 -0.99 -10.13 -13.69
C ALA A 421 0.30 -10.51 -14.45
N ARG A 422 0.64 -9.82 -15.55
CA ARG A 422 1.94 -9.99 -16.25
C ARG A 422 3.11 -9.60 -15.36
N THR A 423 3.00 -8.49 -14.63
CA THR A 423 4.01 -8.07 -13.64
C THR A 423 4.17 -9.12 -12.54
N LEU A 424 3.06 -9.61 -11.98
CA LEU A 424 3.07 -10.62 -10.93
C LEU A 424 3.62 -11.97 -11.42
N ALA A 425 3.39 -12.35 -12.68
CA ALA A 425 3.89 -13.58 -13.27
C ALA A 425 5.42 -13.72 -13.16
N ARG A 426 6.13 -12.60 -13.18
CA ARG A 426 7.61 -12.52 -13.15
C ARG A 426 8.22 -12.84 -11.79
N PHE A 427 7.43 -12.86 -10.71
CA PHE A 427 7.90 -13.33 -9.40
C PHE A 427 7.99 -14.85 -9.39
N THR A 428 9.17 -15.41 -9.67
CA THR A 428 9.39 -16.86 -9.61
C THR A 428 9.26 -17.40 -8.18
N PRO A 429 9.04 -18.72 -7.99
CA PRO A 429 9.05 -19.32 -6.65
C PRO A 429 10.31 -18.96 -5.84
N GLU A 430 11.47 -18.92 -6.48
CA GLU A 430 12.75 -18.57 -5.85
C GLU A 430 12.77 -17.12 -5.36
N LEU A 431 12.19 -16.19 -6.13
CA LEU A 431 12.03 -14.79 -5.72
C LEU A 431 11.03 -14.66 -4.56
N ILE A 432 9.90 -15.36 -4.61
CA ILE A 432 8.93 -15.37 -3.51
C ILE A 432 9.57 -15.89 -2.23
N GLU A 433 10.31 -17.01 -2.31
CA GLU A 433 11.03 -17.56 -1.16
C GLU A 433 12.09 -16.58 -0.63
N ALA A 434 12.85 -15.93 -1.53
CA ALA A 434 13.83 -14.92 -1.15
C ALA A 434 13.21 -13.73 -0.43
N ALA A 435 12.07 -13.22 -0.91
CA ALA A 435 11.33 -12.16 -0.22
C ALA A 435 10.84 -12.65 1.15
N VAL A 436 10.19 -13.82 1.25
CA VAL A 436 9.66 -14.31 2.52
C VAL A 436 10.75 -14.52 3.57
N ARG A 437 11.95 -14.96 3.17
CA ARG A 437 13.10 -15.09 4.08
C ARG A 437 13.49 -13.78 4.77
N THR A 438 13.21 -12.62 4.17
CA THR A 438 13.50 -11.33 4.83
C THR A 438 12.58 -11.04 6.01
N GLY A 439 11.50 -11.82 6.18
CA GLY A 439 10.69 -11.82 7.38
C GLY A 439 11.38 -12.44 8.59
N ASP A 440 12.50 -13.16 8.45
CA ASP A 440 13.30 -13.75 9.55
C ASP A 440 12.44 -14.42 10.64
N PHE A 441 11.45 -15.22 10.24
CA PHE A 441 10.58 -15.92 11.18
C PHE A 441 11.37 -16.98 11.96
N THR A 442 11.12 -17.07 13.27
CA THR A 442 11.79 -18.00 14.17
C THR A 442 11.37 -19.45 13.88
N ALA A 443 10.10 -19.69 13.57
CA ALA A 443 9.63 -21.02 13.22
C ALA A 443 9.69 -21.23 11.69
N PRO A 444 10.45 -22.21 11.17
CA PRO A 444 10.57 -22.44 9.73
C PRO A 444 9.23 -22.69 9.04
N ARG A 445 8.25 -23.26 9.75
CA ARG A 445 6.90 -23.51 9.24
C ARG A 445 6.18 -22.24 8.78
N HIS A 446 6.46 -21.08 9.39
CA HIS A 446 5.86 -19.80 9.00
C HIS A 446 6.35 -19.35 7.62
N THR A 447 7.65 -19.48 7.36
CA THR A 447 8.26 -19.25 6.04
C THR A 447 7.65 -20.20 5.01
N THR A 448 7.61 -21.50 5.29
CA THR A 448 7.04 -22.49 4.38
C THR A 448 5.57 -22.23 4.06
N PHE A 449 4.77 -21.92 5.09
CA PHE A 449 3.35 -21.59 4.93
C PHE A 449 3.17 -20.37 4.03
N LEU A 450 3.86 -19.26 4.32
CA LEU A 450 3.66 -18.02 3.58
C LEU A 450 4.12 -18.15 2.11
N VAL A 451 5.22 -18.87 1.85
CA VAL A 451 5.66 -19.16 0.48
C VAL A 451 4.61 -19.94 -0.29
N ASP A 452 4.04 -21.01 0.29
CA ASP A 452 2.97 -21.78 -0.35
C ASP A 452 1.78 -20.88 -0.69
N LYS A 453 1.26 -20.13 0.31
CA LYS A 453 0.08 -19.27 0.10
C LYS A 453 0.31 -18.21 -0.96
N LEU A 454 1.48 -17.58 -0.99
CA LEU A 454 1.80 -16.59 -2.03
C LEU A 454 1.89 -17.24 -3.41
N ILE A 455 2.47 -18.43 -3.55
CA ILE A 455 2.53 -19.14 -4.84
C ILE A 455 1.11 -19.49 -5.32
N GLN A 456 0.25 -20.04 -4.45
CA GLN A 456 -1.11 -20.43 -4.84
C GLN A 456 -1.98 -19.23 -5.20
N ARG A 457 -1.92 -18.16 -4.40
CA ARG A 457 -2.66 -16.91 -4.69
C ARG A 457 -2.18 -16.27 -5.99
N LYS A 458 -0.87 -16.26 -6.26
CA LYS A 458 -0.34 -15.78 -7.55
C LYS A 458 -0.89 -16.61 -8.72
N ARG A 459 -0.91 -17.94 -8.61
CA ARG A 459 -1.48 -18.83 -9.63
C ARG A 459 -2.97 -18.53 -9.89
N ALA A 460 -3.75 -18.26 -8.85
CA ALA A 460 -5.16 -17.87 -9.01
C ALA A 460 -5.31 -16.56 -9.79
N ILE A 461 -4.45 -15.56 -9.54
CA ILE A 461 -4.42 -14.30 -10.31
C ILE A 461 -4.09 -14.57 -11.78
N MET A 462 -3.04 -15.34 -12.05
CA MET A 462 -2.65 -15.69 -13.41
C MET A 462 -3.77 -16.44 -14.14
N ALA A 463 -4.40 -17.40 -13.48
CA ALA A 463 -5.52 -18.16 -14.05
C ALA A 463 -6.74 -17.27 -14.36
N ARG A 464 -6.98 -16.21 -13.58
CA ARG A 464 -8.11 -15.28 -13.79
C ARG A 464 -7.89 -14.30 -14.93
N TYR A 465 -6.69 -13.77 -15.07
CA TYR A 465 -6.43 -12.63 -15.96
C TYR A 465 -5.62 -12.98 -17.22
N LEU A 466 -4.73 -13.98 -17.16
CA LEU A 466 -3.88 -14.34 -18.31
C LEU A 466 -4.49 -15.42 -19.22
N THR A 467 -5.62 -16.02 -18.84
CA THR A 467 -6.35 -16.99 -19.68
C THR A 467 -7.50 -16.35 -20.47
N ARG A 468 -7.90 -15.13 -20.13
CA ARG A 468 -9.05 -14.42 -20.73
C ARG A 468 -8.66 -13.39 -21.78
N LEU A 469 -7.44 -12.86 -21.69
CA LEU A 469 -6.86 -11.92 -22.65
C LEU A 469 -5.62 -12.57 -23.27
N SER A 470 -5.33 -12.24 -24.54
CA SER A 470 -4.14 -12.75 -25.21
C SER A 470 -2.90 -12.36 -24.41
N PRO A 471 -2.07 -13.31 -23.96
CA PRO A 471 -0.88 -13.02 -23.15
C PRO A 471 0.27 -12.43 -23.97
N ILE A 472 0.10 -12.25 -25.28
CA ILE A 472 1.16 -11.83 -26.20
C ILE A 472 1.26 -10.30 -26.21
N ALA A 473 2.04 -9.77 -25.26
CA ALA A 473 2.61 -8.42 -25.32
C ALA A 473 4.10 -8.40 -24.88
N ASP A 474 4.70 -9.56 -24.58
CA ASP A 474 6.10 -9.71 -24.17
C ASP A 474 7.02 -10.05 -25.35
#